data_AF-A0AAE4FCM1-F1
#
_entry.id   AF-A0AAE4FCM1-F1
#
_cell.length_a   1.000
_cell.length_b   1.000
_cell.length_c   1.000
_cell.angle_alpha   90.00
_cell.angle_beta   90.00
_cell.angle_gamma   90.00
#
_symmetry.space_group_name_H-M   'P 1'
#
loop_
_entity.id
_entity.type
_entity.pdbx_description
1 polymer ?
#
loop_
_entity_poly.entity_id
_entity_poly.type
_entity_poly.pdbx_seq_one_letter_code
_entity_poly.pdbx_strand_id
1 'polypeptide(L)'
;MKEYLAGSTLLFASFTLAGQTDVYLNELQLKFTENSELCLDEHKWPQFSSSQSEPWMISRLNALASVGFISATIESSGVEYQLTDKGKDAWQAHEDFCYGALRISKIKAIEPQGNGISTVYFYYGVTGMPDWARDKNIRYAYSEVDTILRGMNKEVIQVDVRENPDGTLELLNYPTPASIDEESE
;
A
#
# COMPACT_ATOMS: atom_id res chain seq x y z
N MET A 1 46.62 45.51 30.35
CA MET A 1 46.10 44.16 30.09
C MET A 1 44.80 44.32 29.32
N LYS A 2 44.76 43.89 28.05
CA LYS A 2 43.55 43.88 27.21
C LYS A 2 43.14 42.43 27.06
N GLU A 3 42.03 42.06 27.66
CA GLU A 3 41.38 40.76 27.46
C GLU A 3 40.60 40.82 26.15
N TYR A 4 40.89 39.91 25.23
CA TYR A 4 40.12 39.71 24.02
C TYR A 4 39.18 38.52 24.25
N LEU A 5 37.87 38.79 24.27
CA LEU A 5 36.83 37.77 24.24
C LEU A 5 36.95 36.94 22.97
N ALA A 6 37.19 35.64 23.14
CA ALA A 6 37.01 34.66 22.08
C ALA A 6 35.51 34.47 21.84
N GLY A 7 35.03 34.94 20.68
CA GLY A 7 33.67 34.68 20.21
C GLY A 7 33.55 33.24 19.74
N SER A 8 32.90 32.39 20.54
CA SER A 8 32.43 31.08 20.10
C SER A 8 31.30 31.24 19.09
N THR A 9 31.58 30.91 17.84
CA THR A 9 30.56 30.78 16.79
C THR A 9 29.83 29.45 16.98
N LEU A 10 28.63 29.49 17.57
CA LEU A 10 27.70 28.36 17.59
C LEU A 10 27.14 28.15 16.18
N LEU A 11 27.68 27.16 15.46
CA LEU A 11 27.08 26.64 14.23
C LEU A 11 25.86 25.80 14.61
N PHE A 12 24.69 26.43 14.71
CA PHE A 12 23.43 25.69 14.70
C PHE A 12 23.20 25.19 13.28
N ALA A 13 23.42 23.90 13.04
CA ALA A 13 22.97 23.22 11.83
C ALA A 13 21.43 23.25 11.82
N SER A 14 20.85 24.24 11.14
CA SER A 14 19.42 24.31 10.90
C SER A 14 19.06 23.23 9.89
N PHE A 15 18.80 22.01 10.36
CA PHE A 15 18.05 21.04 9.57
C PHE A 15 16.65 21.61 9.37
N THR A 16 16.39 22.10 8.16
CA THR A 16 15.06 22.55 7.78
C THR A 16 14.09 21.37 7.88
N LEU A 17 12.89 21.59 8.42
CA LEU A 17 11.82 20.60 8.52
C LEU A 17 11.53 19.87 7.20
N ALA A 18 11.73 20.55 6.07
CA ALA A 18 11.65 19.97 4.73
C ALA A 18 12.68 18.85 4.50
N GLY A 19 13.95 19.07 4.86
CA GLY A 19 15.02 18.06 4.71
C GLY A 19 14.81 16.84 5.62
N GLN A 20 14.25 17.04 6.82
CA GLN A 20 13.90 15.92 7.71
C GLN A 20 12.76 15.07 7.13
N THR A 21 11.78 15.73 6.51
CA THR A 21 10.65 15.04 5.86
C THR A 21 11.12 14.16 4.70
N ASP A 22 12.06 14.64 3.89
CA ASP A 22 12.61 13.87 2.75
C ASP A 22 13.38 12.63 3.19
N VAL A 23 14.16 12.72 4.29
CA VAL A 23 14.87 11.56 4.86
C VAL A 23 13.88 10.50 5.35
N TYR A 24 12.89 10.91 6.14
CA TYR A 24 11.87 10.00 6.65
C TYR A 24 11.09 9.34 5.52
N LEU A 25 10.73 10.10 4.48
CA LEU A 25 10.01 9.57 3.32
C LEU A 25 10.82 8.48 2.62
N ASN A 26 12.11 8.74 2.34
CA ASN A 26 12.96 7.78 1.64
C ASN A 26 13.16 6.49 2.45
N GLU A 27 13.52 6.62 3.74
CA GLU A 27 13.75 5.46 4.60
C GLU A 27 12.48 4.63 4.80
N LEU A 28 11.34 5.29 5.05
CA LEU A 28 10.08 4.57 5.19
C LEU A 28 9.62 3.94 3.88
N GLN A 29 9.79 4.64 2.75
CA GLN A 29 9.45 4.06 1.45
C GLN A 29 10.26 2.79 1.21
N LEU A 30 11.57 2.76 1.52
CA LEU A 30 12.39 1.55 1.41
C LEU A 30 11.83 0.40 2.24
N LYS A 31 11.43 0.66 3.50
CA LYS A 31 10.83 -0.37 4.38
C LYS A 31 9.48 -0.88 3.88
N PHE A 32 8.66 -0.02 3.28
CA PHE A 32 7.35 -0.44 2.77
C PHE A 32 7.42 -1.14 1.42
N THR A 33 8.48 -0.94 0.64
CA THR A 33 8.57 -1.50 -0.72
C THR A 33 8.71 -3.03 -0.70
N GLU A 34 9.37 -3.60 0.31
CA GLU A 34 9.67 -5.05 0.40
C GLU A 34 8.41 -5.97 0.42
N ASN A 35 7.24 -5.46 0.81
CA ASN A 35 5.97 -6.22 0.79
C ASN A 35 4.79 -5.34 0.30
N SER A 36 5.07 -4.44 -0.64
CA SER A 36 4.08 -3.44 -1.09
C SER A 36 3.12 -3.94 -2.17
N GLU A 37 3.39 -5.09 -2.78
CA GLU A 37 2.61 -5.58 -3.91
C GLU A 37 1.19 -5.97 -3.47
N LEU A 38 0.22 -5.56 -4.28
CA LEU A 38 -1.20 -5.75 -4.03
C LEU A 38 -1.75 -6.71 -5.07
N CYS A 39 -2.27 -7.86 -4.65
CA CYS A 39 -2.80 -8.89 -5.54
C CYS A 39 -4.17 -9.41 -5.08
N LEU A 40 -4.86 -10.15 -5.95
CA LEU A 40 -6.24 -10.62 -5.71
C LEU A 40 -6.33 -11.95 -4.94
N ASP A 41 -5.20 -12.61 -4.67
CA ASP A 41 -5.12 -13.94 -4.03
C ASP A 41 -5.76 -15.05 -4.89
N GLU A 42 -5.54 -15.00 -6.21
CA GLU A 42 -6.10 -15.92 -7.21
C GLU A 42 -5.03 -16.84 -7.82
N HIS A 43 -4.54 -17.79 -7.03
CA HIS A 43 -3.34 -18.56 -7.34
C HIS A 43 -3.52 -19.84 -8.16
N LYS A 44 -4.76 -20.21 -8.54
CA LYS A 44 -5.03 -21.52 -9.15
C LYS A 44 -5.92 -21.42 -10.38
N TRP A 45 -5.43 -22.02 -11.47
CA TRP A 45 -6.12 -22.15 -12.74
C TRP A 45 -5.83 -23.53 -13.37
N PRO A 46 -6.80 -24.17 -14.05
CA PRO A 46 -8.21 -23.76 -14.18
C PRO A 46 -8.99 -23.87 -12.86
N GLN A 47 -10.15 -23.23 -12.79
CA GLN A 47 -11.09 -23.34 -11.66
C GLN A 47 -12.40 -23.95 -12.11
N PHE A 48 -13.09 -24.67 -11.22
CA PHE A 48 -14.38 -25.28 -11.50
C PHE A 48 -15.43 -24.80 -10.50
N SER A 49 -16.60 -24.46 -11.00
CA SER A 49 -17.77 -24.15 -10.18
C SER A 49 -18.92 -25.11 -10.45
N SER A 50 -19.70 -25.39 -9.41
CA SER A 50 -20.91 -26.19 -9.49
C SER A 50 -22.08 -25.46 -8.82
N SER A 51 -23.26 -26.07 -8.80
CA SER A 51 -24.41 -25.54 -8.06
C SER A 51 -24.20 -25.45 -6.55
N GLN A 52 -23.15 -26.08 -6.00
CA GLN A 52 -22.79 -26.01 -4.58
C GLN A 52 -21.68 -24.99 -4.29
N SER A 53 -21.13 -24.33 -5.31
CA SER A 53 -20.08 -23.34 -5.13
C SER A 53 -20.60 -22.12 -4.39
N GLU A 54 -19.73 -21.55 -3.54
CA GLU A 54 -20.07 -20.39 -2.74
C GLU A 54 -20.38 -19.15 -3.60
N PRO A 55 -21.42 -18.36 -3.28
CA PRO A 55 -21.79 -17.20 -4.09
C PRO A 55 -20.66 -16.15 -4.23
N TRP A 56 -19.83 -15.97 -3.20
CA TRP A 56 -18.72 -15.02 -3.23
C TRP A 56 -17.63 -15.44 -4.23
N MET A 57 -17.38 -16.75 -4.35
CA MET A 57 -16.43 -17.30 -5.33
C MET A 57 -16.95 -17.07 -6.76
N ILE A 58 -18.24 -17.32 -6.99
CA ILE A 58 -18.90 -17.04 -8.29
C ILE A 58 -18.81 -15.55 -8.65
N SER A 59 -18.98 -14.66 -7.67
CA SER A 59 -18.86 -13.21 -7.88
C SER A 59 -17.45 -12.83 -8.36
N ARG A 60 -16.41 -13.38 -7.73
CA ARG A 60 -15.01 -13.18 -8.12
C ARG A 60 -14.71 -13.68 -9.54
N LEU A 61 -15.15 -14.90 -9.87
CA LEU A 61 -15.03 -15.45 -11.22
C LEU A 61 -15.73 -14.58 -12.27
N ASN A 62 -16.95 -14.12 -11.99
CA ASN A 62 -17.67 -13.21 -12.90
C ASN A 62 -16.96 -11.87 -13.07
N ALA A 63 -16.35 -11.33 -12.01
CA ALA A 63 -15.59 -10.09 -12.09
C ALA A 63 -14.35 -10.25 -12.99
N LEU A 64 -13.58 -11.33 -12.83
CA LEU A 64 -12.43 -11.66 -13.70
C LEU A 64 -12.86 -11.90 -15.16
N ALA A 65 -14.00 -12.55 -15.38
CA ALA A 65 -14.55 -12.73 -16.72
C ALA A 65 -14.96 -11.39 -17.34
N SER A 66 -15.52 -10.46 -16.56
CA SER A 66 -15.96 -9.14 -17.04
C SER A 66 -14.81 -8.26 -17.53
N VAL A 67 -13.61 -8.44 -17.00
CA VAL A 67 -12.38 -7.78 -17.48
C VAL A 67 -11.62 -8.61 -18.53
N GLY A 68 -12.16 -9.77 -18.91
CA GLY A 68 -11.64 -10.64 -19.96
C GLY A 68 -10.42 -11.47 -19.57
N PHE A 69 -10.14 -11.64 -18.27
CA PHE A 69 -9.02 -12.47 -17.80
C PHE A 69 -9.32 -13.97 -17.87
N ILE A 70 -10.59 -14.34 -17.73
CA ILE A 70 -11.00 -15.74 -17.78
C ILE A 70 -12.16 -15.94 -18.75
N SER A 71 -12.25 -17.15 -19.26
CA SER A 71 -13.36 -17.64 -20.08
C SER A 71 -14.04 -18.81 -19.38
N ALA A 72 -15.34 -18.98 -19.63
CA ALA A 72 -16.16 -20.01 -19.01
C ALA A 72 -16.63 -21.02 -20.06
N THR A 73 -16.50 -22.31 -19.74
CA THR A 73 -17.01 -23.42 -20.53
C THR A 73 -18.03 -24.19 -19.69
N ILE A 74 -19.25 -24.33 -20.23
CA ILE A 74 -20.33 -25.05 -19.56
C ILE A 74 -20.13 -26.54 -19.77
N GLU A 75 -20.01 -27.27 -18.68
CA GLU A 75 -19.87 -28.72 -18.63
C GLU A 75 -21.12 -29.36 -18.01
N SER A 76 -21.28 -30.67 -18.19
CA SER A 76 -22.44 -31.39 -17.64
C SER A 76 -22.53 -31.31 -16.10
N SER A 77 -21.40 -31.11 -15.42
CA SER A 77 -21.30 -31.07 -13.96
C SER A 77 -21.22 -29.65 -13.39
N GLY A 78 -21.11 -28.61 -14.22
CA GLY A 78 -20.83 -27.25 -13.75
C GLY A 78 -20.21 -26.35 -14.83
N VAL A 79 -19.37 -25.42 -14.40
CA VAL A 79 -18.69 -24.47 -15.29
C VAL A 79 -17.19 -24.50 -15.00
N GLU A 80 -16.39 -24.79 -16.01
CA GLU A 80 -14.94 -24.67 -15.97
C GLU A 80 -14.51 -23.26 -16.40
N TYR A 81 -13.58 -22.66 -15.66
CA TYR A 81 -13.00 -21.36 -15.95
C TYR A 81 -11.52 -21.50 -16.24
N GLN A 82 -11.09 -20.91 -17.35
CA GLN A 82 -9.70 -20.95 -17.82
C GLN A 82 -9.19 -19.54 -18.11
N LEU A 83 -7.89 -19.33 -17.90
CA LEU A 83 -7.24 -18.07 -18.27
C LEU A 83 -7.30 -17.86 -19.79
N THR A 84 -7.74 -16.68 -20.20
CA THR A 84 -7.54 -16.19 -21.57
C THR A 84 -6.06 -15.82 -21.76
N ASP A 85 -5.63 -15.53 -22.98
CA ASP A 85 -4.27 -15.04 -23.21
C ASP A 85 -4.00 -13.73 -22.46
N LYS A 86 -4.98 -12.82 -22.44
CA LYS A 86 -4.94 -11.60 -21.62
C LYS A 86 -4.79 -11.91 -20.12
N GLY A 87 -5.51 -12.92 -19.63
CA GLY A 87 -5.42 -13.36 -18.24
C GLY A 87 -4.06 -13.97 -17.90
N LYS A 88 -3.50 -14.79 -18.79
CA LYS A 88 -2.15 -15.36 -18.63
C LYS A 88 -1.09 -14.27 -18.54
N ASP A 89 -1.14 -13.28 -19.43
CA ASP A 89 -0.20 -12.16 -19.42
C ASP A 89 -0.25 -11.37 -18.10
N ALA A 90 -1.46 -11.18 -17.55
CA ALA A 90 -1.64 -10.50 -16.26
C ALA A 90 -1.24 -11.35 -15.04
N TRP A 91 -1.37 -12.68 -15.13
CA TRP A 91 -1.18 -13.61 -14.01
C TRP A 91 0.25 -14.14 -13.89
N GLN A 92 0.92 -14.42 -15.02
CA GLN A 92 2.13 -15.25 -15.08
C GLN A 92 3.33 -14.68 -14.32
N ALA A 93 3.49 -13.36 -14.28
CA ALA A 93 4.64 -12.74 -13.62
C ALA A 93 4.63 -12.93 -12.10
N HIS A 94 3.45 -13.09 -11.52
CA HIS A 94 3.25 -13.14 -10.06
C HIS A 94 2.57 -14.41 -9.57
N GLU A 95 2.14 -15.28 -10.49
CA GLU A 95 1.21 -16.38 -10.19
C GLU A 95 -0.05 -15.89 -9.46
N ASP A 96 -0.46 -14.65 -9.76
CA ASP A 96 -1.63 -13.94 -9.24
C ASP A 96 -1.93 -12.70 -10.11
N PHE A 97 -3.10 -12.08 -9.94
CA PHE A 97 -3.45 -10.81 -10.54
C PHE A 97 -3.07 -9.63 -9.64
N CYS A 98 -1.83 -9.15 -9.79
CA CYS A 98 -1.37 -7.99 -9.03
C CYS A 98 -1.80 -6.66 -9.68
N TYR A 99 -2.30 -5.73 -8.86
CA TYR A 99 -2.90 -4.46 -9.27
C TYR A 99 -2.11 -3.23 -8.80
N GLY A 100 -0.83 -3.41 -8.50
CA GLY A 100 0.12 -2.35 -8.21
C GLY A 100 0.84 -2.54 -6.88
N ALA A 101 1.57 -1.51 -6.46
CA ALA A 101 2.33 -1.51 -5.22
C ALA A 101 2.01 -0.28 -4.37
N LEU A 102 1.80 -0.49 -3.07
CA LEU A 102 1.66 0.58 -2.08
C LEU A 102 2.91 1.47 -2.06
N ARG A 103 2.67 2.76 -1.91
CA ARG A 103 3.72 3.76 -1.66
C ARG A 103 3.24 4.79 -0.68
N ILE A 104 4.18 5.46 -0.02
CA ILE A 104 3.89 6.70 0.67
C ILE A 104 3.68 7.78 -0.39
N SER A 105 2.54 8.45 -0.35
CA SER A 105 2.27 9.55 -1.27
C SER A 105 2.67 10.90 -0.70
N LYS A 106 2.52 11.09 0.62
CA LYS A 106 2.88 12.31 1.34
C LYS A 106 2.98 12.06 2.83
N ILE A 107 4.05 12.56 3.47
CA ILE A 107 4.10 12.67 4.94
C ILE A 107 3.18 13.84 5.36
N LYS A 108 2.25 13.55 6.28
CA LYS A 108 1.36 14.53 6.90
C LYS A 108 2.06 15.22 8.08
N ALA A 109 2.63 14.43 9.00
CA ALA A 109 3.26 14.92 10.20
C ALA A 109 4.28 13.92 10.76
N ILE A 110 5.24 14.42 11.54
CA ILE A 110 6.17 13.62 12.34
C ILE A 110 6.09 14.17 13.77
N GLU A 111 5.64 13.34 14.71
CA GLU A 111 5.41 13.74 16.09
C GLU A 111 6.40 13.02 17.02
N PRO A 112 7.35 13.74 17.64
CA PRO A 112 8.26 13.13 18.61
C PRO A 112 7.51 12.66 19.87
N GLN A 113 7.69 11.41 20.26
CA GLN A 113 7.12 10.81 21.47
C GLN A 113 8.11 10.83 22.66
N GLY A 114 9.36 11.19 22.41
CA GLY A 114 10.47 11.11 23.37
C GLY A 114 11.29 9.83 23.22
N ASN A 115 12.44 9.76 23.89
CA ASN A 115 13.36 8.61 23.84
C ASN A 115 13.82 8.20 22.41
N GLY A 116 13.91 9.17 21.49
CA GLY A 116 14.28 8.91 20.09
C GLY A 116 13.18 8.23 19.26
N ILE A 117 11.94 8.16 19.77
CA ILE A 117 10.78 7.62 19.06
C ILE A 117 9.97 8.76 18.47
N SER A 118 9.50 8.58 17.25
CA SER A 118 8.54 9.47 16.59
C SER A 118 7.38 8.67 16.01
N THR A 119 6.17 9.22 16.06
CA THR A 119 5.03 8.73 15.29
C THR A 119 5.00 9.48 13.96
N VAL A 120 4.99 8.75 12.86
CA VAL A 120 4.95 9.31 11.51
C VAL A 120 3.56 9.09 10.94
N TYR A 121 2.91 10.18 10.55
CA TYR A 121 1.61 10.16 9.90
C TYR A 121 1.78 10.43 8.42
N PHE A 122 1.21 9.59 7.57
CA PHE A 122 1.36 9.71 6.13
C PHE A 122 0.12 9.24 5.37
N TYR A 123 -0.03 9.73 4.15
CA TYR A 123 -0.99 9.22 3.18
C TYR A 123 -0.29 8.18 2.30
N TYR A 124 -1.04 7.17 1.87
CA TYR A 124 -0.55 6.19 0.89
C TYR A 124 -1.16 6.43 -0.49
N GLY A 125 -0.50 5.87 -1.50
CA GLY A 125 -1.09 5.65 -2.81
C GLY A 125 -0.62 4.35 -3.43
N VAL A 126 -1.05 4.10 -4.66
CA VAL A 126 -0.68 2.90 -5.42
C VAL A 126 0.05 3.29 -6.70
N THR A 127 1.17 2.62 -6.98
CA THR A 127 1.91 2.71 -8.24
C THR A 127 1.58 1.55 -9.15
N GLY A 128 1.69 1.75 -10.47
CA GLY A 128 1.49 0.68 -11.45
C GLY A 128 0.05 0.14 -11.52
N MET A 129 -0.94 0.85 -10.98
CA MET A 129 -2.32 0.36 -10.94
C MET A 129 -2.92 0.27 -12.35
N PRO A 130 -3.30 -0.93 -12.81
CA PRO A 130 -3.89 -1.12 -14.12
C PRO A 130 -5.37 -0.70 -14.13
N ASP A 131 -5.89 -0.33 -15.30
CA ASP A 131 -7.26 0.17 -15.45
C ASP A 131 -8.33 -0.83 -14.99
N TRP A 132 -8.10 -2.13 -15.18
CA TRP A 132 -9.03 -3.17 -14.77
C TRP A 132 -9.28 -3.18 -13.25
N ALA A 133 -8.31 -2.76 -12.44
CA ALA A 133 -8.47 -2.71 -10.98
C ALA A 133 -9.50 -1.66 -10.53
N ARG A 134 -9.80 -0.68 -11.40
CA ARG A 134 -10.82 0.34 -11.17
C ARG A 134 -12.21 -0.10 -11.63
N ASP A 135 -12.32 -1.24 -12.30
CA ASP A 135 -13.59 -1.77 -12.77
C ASP A 135 -14.54 -2.00 -11.58
N LYS A 136 -15.81 -1.62 -11.77
CA LYS A 136 -16.81 -1.67 -10.70
C LYS A 136 -17.09 -3.10 -10.22
N ASN A 137 -17.01 -4.10 -11.11
CA ASN A 137 -17.28 -5.50 -10.76
C ASN A 137 -16.10 -6.07 -9.98
N ILE A 138 -14.86 -5.71 -10.35
CA ILE A 138 -13.66 -6.06 -9.60
C ILE A 138 -13.75 -5.49 -8.19
N ARG A 139 -13.99 -4.18 -8.05
CA ARG A 139 -14.10 -3.52 -6.74
C ARG A 139 -15.24 -4.08 -5.88
N TYR A 140 -16.33 -4.53 -6.51
CA TYR A 140 -17.44 -5.13 -5.78
C TYR A 140 -17.11 -6.55 -5.30
N ALA A 141 -16.47 -7.37 -6.14
CA ALA A 141 -16.14 -8.76 -5.81
C ALA A 141 -14.90 -8.91 -4.91
N TYR A 142 -13.98 -7.95 -4.98
CA TYR A 142 -12.75 -7.85 -4.19
C TYR A 142 -12.81 -6.55 -3.36
N SER A 143 -13.40 -6.64 -2.18
CA SER A 143 -13.64 -5.49 -1.29
C SER A 143 -12.34 -4.84 -0.79
N GLU A 144 -11.25 -5.61 -0.74
CA GLU A 144 -9.89 -5.18 -0.48
C GLU A 144 -9.42 -4.15 -1.50
N VAL A 145 -9.65 -4.39 -2.80
CA VAL A 145 -9.30 -3.48 -3.89
C VAL A 145 -10.06 -2.16 -3.71
N ASP A 146 -11.36 -2.23 -3.44
CA ASP A 146 -12.19 -1.06 -3.23
C ASP A 146 -11.78 -0.25 -2.00
N THR A 147 -11.37 -0.92 -0.93
CA THR A 147 -10.89 -0.29 0.30
C THR A 147 -9.60 0.49 0.04
N ILE A 148 -8.62 -0.12 -0.62
CA ILE A 148 -7.37 0.55 -1.02
C ILE A 148 -7.65 1.76 -1.92
N LEU A 149 -8.52 1.61 -2.93
CA LEU A 149 -8.88 2.70 -3.85
C LEU A 149 -9.57 3.87 -3.15
N ARG A 150 -10.42 3.60 -2.15
CA ARG A 150 -11.12 4.63 -1.39
C ARG A 150 -10.19 5.38 -0.44
N GLY A 151 -9.25 4.70 0.21
CA GLY A 151 -8.34 5.31 1.17
C GLY A 151 -7.12 6.00 0.54
N MET A 152 -6.73 5.63 -0.68
CA MET A 152 -5.63 6.25 -1.41
C MET A 152 -5.70 7.79 -1.39
N ASN A 153 -4.63 8.43 -0.90
CA ASN A 153 -4.46 9.87 -0.73
C ASN A 153 -5.51 10.57 0.16
N LYS A 154 -6.25 9.82 0.98
CA LYS A 154 -7.31 10.34 1.85
C LYS A 154 -7.20 9.83 3.28
N GLU A 155 -6.92 8.55 3.43
CA GLU A 155 -6.71 7.91 4.73
C GLU A 155 -5.30 8.21 5.24
N VAL A 156 -5.22 8.61 6.51
CA VAL A 156 -3.95 8.83 7.19
C VAL A 156 -3.57 7.56 7.91
N ILE A 157 -2.36 7.09 7.63
CA ILE A 157 -1.73 5.96 8.28
C ILE A 157 -0.72 6.48 9.29
N GLN A 158 -0.59 5.82 10.43
CA GLN A 158 0.42 6.08 11.43
C GLN A 158 1.36 4.89 11.59
N VAL A 159 2.63 5.17 11.89
CA VAL A 159 3.63 4.18 12.27
C VAL A 159 4.61 4.82 13.25
N ASP A 160 5.01 4.06 14.27
CA ASP A 160 6.04 4.47 15.22
C ASP A 160 7.41 4.02 14.73
N VAL A 161 8.36 4.94 14.78
CA VAL A 161 9.73 4.73 14.31
C VAL A 161 10.73 5.13 15.36
N ARG A 162 11.86 4.43 15.38
CA ARG A 162 13.07 4.85 16.09
C ARG A 162 14.14 5.25 15.09
N GLU A 163 14.71 6.43 15.26
CA GLU A 163 15.86 6.87 14.48
C GLU A 163 17.14 6.28 15.07
N ASN A 164 17.88 5.55 14.25
CA ASN A 164 19.18 5.00 14.62
C ASN A 164 20.28 6.09 14.51
N PRO A 165 21.43 5.93 15.19
CA PRO A 165 22.53 6.90 15.10
C PRO A 165 23.09 7.12 13.68
N ASP A 166 22.84 6.19 12.76
CA ASP A 166 23.22 6.28 11.34
C ASP A 166 22.16 6.98 10.46
N GLY A 167 21.04 7.41 11.05
CA GLY A 167 19.92 8.07 10.37
C GLY A 167 18.91 7.10 9.75
N THR A 168 19.08 5.78 9.88
CA THR A 168 18.08 4.80 9.42
C THR A 168 16.89 4.72 10.36
N LEU A 169 15.73 4.32 9.83
CA LEU A 169 14.52 4.15 10.63
C LEU A 169 14.21 2.68 10.92
N GLU A 170 14.01 2.36 12.19
CA GLU A 170 13.45 1.09 12.67
C GLU A 170 11.94 1.24 12.85
N LEU A 171 11.14 0.39 12.19
CA LEU A 171 9.69 0.31 12.43
C LEU A 171 9.44 -0.40 13.76
N LEU A 172 8.70 0.22 14.67
CA LEU A 172 8.36 -0.36 15.96
C LEU A 172 7.02 -1.10 15.96
N ASN A 173 6.18 -0.82 14.97
CA ASN A 173 4.88 -1.45 14.76
C ASN A 173 4.55 -1.53 13.25
N TYR A 174 3.47 -2.27 12.95
CA TYR A 174 2.87 -2.24 11.62
C TYR A 174 2.10 -0.93 11.43
N PRO A 175 2.10 -0.36 10.21
CA PRO A 175 1.29 0.81 9.93
C PRO A 175 -0.20 0.50 10.10
N THR A 176 -0.91 1.42 10.74
CA THR A 176 -2.36 1.31 10.94
C THR A 176 -3.04 2.62 10.59
N PRO A 177 -4.35 2.61 10.25
CA PRO A 177 -5.12 3.84 10.18
C PRO A 177 -4.96 4.66 11.45
N ALA A 178 -4.69 5.95 11.31
CA ALA A 178 -4.61 6.87 12.44
C ALA A 178 -6.02 7.11 12.98
N SER A 179 -6.20 6.92 14.29
CA SER A 179 -7.39 7.42 14.99
C SER A 179 -7.24 8.93 15.14
N ILE A 180 -7.66 9.67 14.13
CA ILE A 180 -7.69 11.12 14.21
C ILE A 180 -9.05 11.49 14.78
N ASP A 181 -9.08 11.89 16.05
CA ASP A 181 -10.22 12.64 16.57
C ASP A 181 -10.34 13.93 15.73
N GLU A 182 -11.49 14.16 15.09
CA GLU A 182 -11.76 15.31 14.20
C GLU A 182 -11.83 16.67 14.95
N GLU A 183 -11.03 16.90 15.99
CA GLU A 183 -10.97 18.16 16.71
C GLU A 183 -9.68 18.92 16.39
N SER A 184 -9.68 19.65 15.26
CA SER A 184 -9.16 21.03 15.14
C SER A 184 -8.98 21.43 13.67
N GLU A 185 -10.07 21.88 13.04
CA GLU A 185 -10.00 22.93 12.01
C GLU A 185 -10.12 24.30 12.66
#